data_AF-A0A933FST7-F1
#
_entry.id   AF-A0A933FST7-F1
#
_cell.length_a   1.000
_cell.length_b   1.000
_cell.length_c   1.000
_cell.angle_alpha   90.00
_cell.angle_beta   90.00
_cell.angle_gamma   90.00
#
_symmetry.space_group_name_H-M   'P 1'
#
loop_
_entity.id
_entity.type
_entity.pdbx_description
1 polymer ?
#
loop_
_entity_poly.entity_id
_entity_poly.type
_entity_poly.pdbx_seq_one_letter_code
_entity_poly.pdbx_strand_id
1 'polypeptide(L)'
;MIAKLSALSFLGFFFLTANAPQSDAQQPPAPPVKINAKFRYSVKFVCGHAQEPKPCEQFRQGGDSSGEVIWICPGSTVPAGANGAQVVSGLYATAINVSNPGGPRRGETGTAVFAKKFAIALPWQNSGPVSRFERAILEADHAFEIDCEEIAAKFSRPSSDSSTPTPFPVFLKGFLLIVSPVELDITAVYTARGSGGVSTMDVEIIQPRKQEQVVIAEIPAEIPTD
;
A
#
# COMPACT_ATOMS: atom_id res chain seq x y z
N MET A 1 10.47 45.06 -82.10
CA MET A 1 11.30 45.95 -81.25
C MET A 1 11.25 45.42 -79.81
N ILE A 2 12.42 44.96 -79.35
CA ILE A 2 12.95 44.86 -77.98
C ILE A 2 11.96 45.03 -76.81
N ALA A 3 11.83 43.99 -75.98
CA ALA A 3 12.09 44.07 -74.53
C ALA A 3 12.23 42.67 -73.91
N LYS A 4 13.40 42.42 -73.31
CA LYS A 4 13.74 41.30 -72.42
C LYS A 4 13.17 41.53 -71.01
N LEU A 5 13.11 40.44 -70.22
CA LEU A 5 13.20 40.27 -68.75
C LEU A 5 12.05 39.38 -68.25
N SER A 6 12.20 38.47 -67.29
CA SER A 6 13.35 37.95 -66.55
C SER A 6 12.85 36.66 -65.88
N ALA A 7 13.69 35.64 -65.82
CA ALA A 7 13.46 34.46 -64.99
C ALA A 7 13.54 34.83 -63.51
N LEU A 8 12.65 34.29 -62.69
CA LEU A 8 12.88 34.12 -61.25
C LEU A 8 12.27 32.80 -60.79
N SER A 9 13.18 31.94 -60.37
CA SER A 9 12.97 30.60 -59.81
C SER A 9 12.36 30.72 -58.41
N PHE A 10 11.19 30.13 -58.19
CA PHE A 10 10.62 29.97 -56.85
C PHE A 10 11.25 28.73 -56.20
N LEU A 11 12.32 28.92 -55.41
CA LEU A 11 12.69 27.97 -54.38
C LEU A 11 11.67 28.09 -53.23
N GLY A 12 10.78 27.10 -53.14
CA GLY A 12 9.93 26.91 -51.97
C GLY A 12 10.77 26.47 -50.78
N PHE A 13 10.97 27.38 -49.82
CA PHE A 13 11.45 27.03 -48.49
C PHE A 13 10.31 26.35 -47.72
N PHE A 14 10.35 25.01 -47.65
CA PHE A 14 9.61 24.26 -46.64
C PHE A 14 10.27 24.53 -45.28
N PHE A 15 9.67 25.41 -44.47
CA PHE A 15 9.96 25.46 -43.04
C PHE A 15 9.35 24.20 -42.39
N LEU A 16 10.17 23.19 -42.14
CA LEU A 16 9.87 22.20 -41.12
C LEU A 16 9.95 22.91 -39.76
N THR A 17 8.79 23.24 -39.18
CA THR A 17 8.72 23.54 -37.75
C THR A 17 8.93 22.23 -37.01
N ALA A 18 10.17 21.99 -36.56
CA ALA A 18 10.44 20.98 -35.56
C ALA A 18 9.68 21.39 -34.28
N ASN A 19 8.56 20.72 -33.99
CA ASN A 19 7.96 20.76 -32.67
C ASN A 19 8.98 20.14 -31.72
N ALA A 20 9.70 20.99 -30.98
CA ALA A 20 10.43 20.54 -29.82
C ALA A 20 9.43 19.85 -28.86
N PRO A 21 9.75 18.68 -28.29
CA PRO A 21 8.94 18.12 -27.23
C PRO A 21 8.88 19.17 -26.11
N GLN A 22 7.68 19.65 -25.81
CA GLN A 22 7.45 20.44 -24.60
C GLN A 22 7.91 19.53 -23.45
N SER A 23 9.02 19.90 -22.81
CA SER A 23 9.35 19.33 -21.52
C SER A 23 8.17 19.64 -20.62
N ASP A 24 7.46 18.61 -20.17
CA ASP A 24 6.43 18.73 -19.16
C ASP A 24 7.01 19.57 -18.03
N ALA A 25 6.58 20.83 -17.97
CA ALA A 25 6.90 21.70 -16.86
C ALA A 25 6.22 21.05 -15.67
N GLN A 26 7.02 20.34 -14.88
CA GLN A 26 6.59 19.60 -13.71
C GLN A 26 5.75 20.54 -12.86
N GLN A 27 4.43 20.34 -12.89
CA GLN A 27 3.49 21.19 -12.17
C GLN A 27 3.91 21.17 -10.70
N PRO A 28 4.02 22.34 -10.04
CA PRO A 28 4.45 22.37 -8.64
C PRO A 28 3.55 21.44 -7.83
N PRO A 29 4.12 20.62 -6.92
CA PRO A 29 3.35 19.63 -6.19
C PRO A 29 2.20 20.33 -5.48
N ALA A 30 0.98 19.86 -5.75
CA ALA A 30 -0.21 20.48 -5.21
C ALA A 30 -0.16 20.48 -3.66
N PRO A 31 -0.68 21.54 -3.02
CA PRO A 31 -0.50 21.74 -1.58
C PRO A 31 -1.13 20.62 -0.76
N PRO A 32 -0.57 20.29 0.43
CA PRO A 32 -1.07 19.21 1.26
C PRO A 32 -2.52 19.44 1.69
N VAL A 33 -3.36 18.43 1.49
CA VAL A 33 -4.80 18.50 1.84
C VAL A 33 -4.98 18.30 3.34
N LYS A 34 -5.39 19.34 4.06
CA LYS A 34 -5.71 19.24 5.50
C LYS A 34 -7.08 18.59 5.69
N ILE A 35 -7.14 17.47 6.42
CA ILE A 35 -8.41 16.82 6.78
C ILE A 35 -8.76 17.15 8.23
N ASN A 36 -9.96 17.68 8.46
CA ASN A 36 -10.49 17.85 9.81
C ASN A 36 -11.14 16.55 10.29
N ALA A 37 -10.30 15.57 10.64
CA ALA A 37 -10.77 14.26 11.05
C ALA A 37 -11.45 14.31 12.43
N LYS A 38 -12.70 13.86 12.48
CA LYS A 38 -13.49 13.67 13.71
C LYS A 38 -13.47 12.22 14.19
N PHE A 39 -13.23 11.30 13.27
CA PHE A 39 -13.26 9.86 13.49
C PHE A 39 -11.93 9.23 13.11
N ARG A 40 -11.48 8.29 13.95
CA ARG A 40 -10.27 7.49 13.73
C ARG A 40 -10.60 6.02 13.87
N TYR A 41 -10.20 5.23 12.88
CA TYR A 41 -10.33 3.78 12.85
C TYR A 41 -8.95 3.13 12.85
N SER A 42 -8.85 1.96 13.46
CA SER A 42 -7.63 1.16 13.50
C SER A 42 -8.03 -0.28 13.21
N VAL A 43 -7.70 -0.76 12.02
CA VAL A 43 -8.07 -2.09 11.56
C VAL A 43 -6.81 -2.95 11.57
N LYS A 44 -6.85 -4.14 12.15
CA LYS A 44 -5.72 -5.08 12.05
C LYS A 44 -5.74 -5.72 10.66
N PHE A 45 -4.57 -6.09 10.14
CA PHE A 45 -4.49 -6.94 8.97
C PHE A 45 -3.42 -8.02 9.14
N VAL A 46 -3.64 -9.14 8.47
CA VAL A 46 -2.70 -10.26 8.33
C VAL A 46 -2.81 -10.80 6.90
N CYS A 47 -1.70 -10.82 6.18
CA CYS A 47 -1.64 -11.14 4.77
C CYS A 47 -0.45 -12.04 4.44
N GLY A 48 -0.65 -12.96 3.50
CA GLY A 48 0.40 -13.79 2.94
C GLY A 48 0.59 -15.12 3.66
N HIS A 49 1.66 -15.82 3.30
CA HIS A 49 1.91 -17.17 3.75
C HIS A 49 2.85 -17.17 4.97
N ALA A 50 2.29 -17.48 6.15
CA ALA A 50 3.08 -17.75 7.33
C ALA A 50 3.62 -19.18 7.25
N GLN A 51 4.94 -19.30 7.38
CA GLN A 51 5.60 -20.59 7.54
C GLN A 51 6.05 -20.74 8.99
N GLU A 52 6.05 -21.97 9.49
CA GLU A 52 6.73 -22.26 10.75
C GLU A 52 8.20 -21.81 10.66
N PRO A 53 8.75 -21.22 11.73
CA PRO A 53 10.18 -20.98 11.79
C PRO A 53 10.89 -22.32 11.62
N LYS A 54 11.88 -22.38 10.73
CA LYS A 54 12.64 -23.62 10.53
C LYS A 54 13.23 -24.06 11.88
N PRO A 55 13.13 -25.35 12.24
CA PRO A 55 13.72 -25.86 13.48
C PRO A 55 15.23 -25.63 13.47
N CYS A 56 15.82 -25.51 14.65
CA CYS A 56 17.26 -25.43 14.77
C CYS A 56 17.90 -26.72 14.28
N GLU A 57 18.80 -26.60 13.32
CA GLU A 57 19.60 -27.71 12.82
C GLU A 57 20.86 -27.82 13.67
N GLN A 58 21.17 -29.04 14.10
CA GLN A 58 22.37 -29.32 14.85
C GLN A 58 23.56 -29.36 13.89
N PHE A 59 24.51 -28.45 14.06
CA PHE A 59 25.78 -28.46 13.34
C PHE A 59 26.88 -28.93 14.27
N ARG A 60 27.50 -30.08 13.95
CA ARG A 60 28.73 -30.52 14.61
C ARG A 60 29.92 -30.04 13.79
N GLN A 61 30.72 -29.16 14.38
CA GLN A 61 31.97 -28.73 13.76
C GLN A 61 33.05 -29.75 14.11
N GLY A 62 33.56 -30.46 13.09
CA GLY A 62 34.59 -31.48 13.24
C GLY A 62 34.03 -32.91 13.23
N GLY A 63 34.68 -33.80 12.48
CA GLY A 63 34.31 -35.21 12.33
C GLY A 63 34.70 -36.11 13.49
N ASP A 64 34.93 -35.56 14.68
CA ASP A 64 35.19 -36.34 15.90
C ASP A 64 33.95 -36.38 16.81
N SER A 65 33.86 -37.42 17.62
CA SER A 65 32.75 -37.66 18.56
C SER A 65 32.74 -36.71 19.77
N SER A 66 33.68 -35.75 19.84
CA SER A 66 33.81 -34.74 20.91
C SER A 66 33.48 -33.32 20.45
N GLY A 67 33.12 -33.11 19.18
CA GLY A 67 32.85 -31.80 18.61
C GLY A 67 31.76 -31.01 19.34
N GLU A 68 32.01 -29.73 19.53
CA GLU A 68 31.06 -28.76 20.09
C GLU A 68 29.76 -28.77 19.26
N VAL A 69 28.63 -28.90 19.94
CA VAL A 69 27.32 -28.89 19.30
C VAL A 69 26.89 -27.43 19.13
N ILE A 70 26.93 -26.95 17.90
CA ILE A 70 26.44 -25.62 17.55
C ILE A 70 25.04 -25.77 16.98
N TRP A 71 24.06 -25.15 17.62
CA TRP A 71 22.69 -25.07 17.08
C TRP A 71 22.62 -23.93 16.07
N ILE A 72 22.45 -24.26 14.80
CA ILE A 72 22.18 -23.28 13.76
C ILE A 72 20.67 -23.22 13.59
N CYS A 73 20.07 -22.12 14.02
CA CYS A 73 18.65 -21.88 13.82
C CYS A 73 18.49 -21.00 12.57
N PRO A 74 18.21 -21.55 11.37
CA PRO A 74 17.95 -20.75 10.18
C PRO A 74 16.69 -19.90 10.40
N GLY A 75 16.88 -18.61 10.63
CA GLY A 75 15.85 -17.67 11.10
C GLY A 75 16.21 -16.92 12.39
N SER A 76 17.28 -17.33 13.08
CA SER A 76 17.81 -16.68 14.30
C SER A 76 18.93 -15.67 14.02
N THR A 77 19.11 -15.24 12.76
CA THR A 77 20.03 -14.17 12.36
C THR A 77 19.41 -13.24 11.31
N VAL A 78 18.27 -12.60 11.60
CA VAL A 78 17.73 -11.56 10.71
C VAL A 78 17.77 -10.20 11.39
N PRO A 79 18.68 -9.30 10.99
CA PRO A 79 18.45 -7.86 11.05
C PRO A 79 17.38 -7.48 10.02
N ALA A 80 16.37 -6.72 10.46
CA ALA A 80 15.35 -5.97 9.71
C ALA A 80 14.33 -6.73 8.84
N GLY A 81 13.09 -6.81 9.35
CA GLY A 81 11.87 -6.83 8.54
C GLY A 81 11.34 -8.21 8.12
N ALA A 82 10.23 -8.62 8.74
CA ALA A 82 9.26 -9.58 8.20
C ALA A 82 9.53 -11.10 8.21
N ASN A 83 10.53 -11.64 8.91
CA ASN A 83 10.64 -13.10 9.07
C ASN A 83 10.52 -13.54 10.53
N GLY A 84 9.30 -13.94 10.89
CA GLY A 84 8.95 -14.48 12.20
C GLY A 84 7.43 -14.51 12.33
N ALA A 85 6.77 -15.41 11.59
CA ALA A 85 5.34 -15.61 11.70
C ALA A 85 5.01 -16.03 13.14
N GLN A 86 4.54 -15.09 13.96
CA GLN A 86 3.97 -15.38 15.30
C GLN A 86 2.49 -15.79 15.19
N VAL A 87 2.12 -16.39 14.06
CA VAL A 87 0.82 -17.01 13.79
C VAL A 87 1.11 -18.42 13.30
N VAL A 88 0.13 -19.33 13.39
CA VAL A 88 0.31 -20.70 12.92
C VAL A 88 0.63 -20.73 11.42
N SER A 89 1.25 -21.81 10.96
CA SER A 89 1.54 -21.97 9.54
C SER A 89 0.24 -21.98 8.71
N GLY A 90 0.22 -21.21 7.61
CA GLY A 90 -0.95 -21.11 6.76
C GLY A 90 -0.94 -19.90 5.83
N LEU A 91 -1.93 -19.86 4.94
CA LEU A 91 -2.21 -18.71 4.10
C LEU A 91 -3.24 -17.81 4.80
N TYR A 92 -2.90 -16.54 4.97
CA TYR A 92 -3.76 -15.54 5.60
C TYR A 92 -4.17 -14.48 4.59
N ALA A 93 -5.45 -14.10 4.61
CA ALA A 93 -5.96 -13.00 3.83
C ALA A 93 -6.92 -12.14 4.67
N THR A 94 -6.82 -10.82 4.49
CA THR A 94 -7.70 -9.83 5.09
C THR A 94 -8.38 -9.06 3.97
N ALA A 95 -9.69 -8.88 4.08
CA ALA A 95 -10.49 -8.01 3.23
C ALA A 95 -11.19 -6.95 4.10
N ILE A 96 -10.93 -5.67 3.87
CA ILE A 96 -11.45 -4.56 4.68
C ILE A 96 -12.43 -3.77 3.82
N ASN A 97 -13.71 -3.94 4.11
CA ASN A 97 -14.78 -3.22 3.42
C ASN A 97 -15.04 -1.89 4.15
N VAL A 98 -15.02 -0.80 3.39
CA VAL A 98 -15.28 0.56 3.87
C VAL A 98 -16.47 1.12 3.10
N SER A 99 -17.55 1.44 3.80
CA SER A 99 -18.73 2.10 3.23
C SER A 99 -18.97 3.46 3.87
N ASN A 100 -19.49 4.39 3.07
CA ASN A 100 -19.93 5.69 3.54
C ASN A 100 -21.47 5.67 3.70
N PRO A 101 -22.01 5.50 4.92
CA PRO A 101 -23.46 5.50 5.14
C PRO A 101 -24.08 6.91 5.04
N GLY A 102 -23.27 7.94 4.80
CA GLY A 102 -23.73 9.31 4.72
C GLY A 102 -24.59 9.54 3.48
N GLY A 103 -25.92 9.52 3.65
CA GLY A 103 -26.83 10.01 2.61
C GLY A 103 -26.68 11.52 2.36
N PRO A 104 -27.11 12.03 1.19
CA PRO A 104 -27.12 13.46 0.90
C PRO A 104 -27.87 14.23 1.98
N ARG A 105 -27.19 15.13 2.70
CA ARG A 105 -27.85 16.07 3.62
C ARG A 105 -28.15 17.36 2.89
N ARG A 106 -29.09 18.15 3.41
CA ARG A 106 -29.54 19.39 2.75
C ARG A 106 -28.35 20.33 2.50
N GLY A 107 -27.92 20.43 1.24
CA GLY A 107 -26.80 21.27 0.81
C GLY A 107 -25.41 20.61 0.86
N GLU A 108 -25.30 19.32 1.19
CA GLU A 108 -24.05 18.56 1.22
C GLU A 108 -24.15 17.34 0.29
N THR A 109 -23.06 17.04 -0.44
CA THR A 109 -23.02 15.89 -1.37
C THR A 109 -23.01 14.54 -0.65
N GLY A 110 -22.79 14.52 0.67
CA GLY A 110 -22.57 13.29 1.45
C GLY A 110 -21.21 12.63 1.20
N THR A 111 -20.38 13.18 0.30
CA THR A 111 -19.06 12.64 -0.04
C THR A 111 -18.10 12.71 1.14
N ALA A 112 -17.53 11.57 1.51
CA ALA A 112 -16.44 11.47 2.48
C ALA A 112 -15.09 11.65 1.79
N VAL A 113 -14.30 12.62 2.26
CA VAL A 113 -12.88 12.75 1.89
C VAL A 113 -12.05 12.46 3.14
N PHE A 114 -11.27 11.39 3.10
CA PHE A 114 -10.54 10.87 4.26
C PHE A 114 -9.12 10.44 3.89
N ALA A 115 -8.31 10.14 4.91
CA ALA A 115 -6.95 9.66 4.72
C ALA A 115 -6.78 8.26 5.30
N LYS A 116 -5.96 7.44 4.63
CA LYS A 116 -5.55 6.13 5.11
C LYS A 116 -4.03 5.96 5.09
N LYS A 117 -3.49 5.14 5.99
CA LYS A 117 -2.10 4.69 5.97
C LYS A 117 -1.95 3.33 6.63
N PHE A 118 -0.85 2.66 6.35
CA PHE A 118 -0.53 1.33 6.86
C PHE A 118 0.70 1.38 7.76
N ALA A 119 0.70 0.59 8.84
CA ALA A 119 1.83 0.44 9.74
C ALA A 119 2.13 -1.04 9.96
N ILE A 120 3.34 -1.48 9.63
CA ILE A 120 3.80 -2.86 9.82
C ILE A 120 4.19 -3.08 11.28
N ALA A 121 3.71 -4.17 11.88
CA ALA A 121 4.05 -4.58 13.23
C ALA A 121 5.02 -5.77 13.19
N LEU A 122 6.26 -5.55 13.64
CA LEU A 122 7.29 -6.59 13.65
C LEU A 122 7.28 -7.35 15.00
N PRO A 123 7.79 -8.60 15.03
CA PRO A 123 8.03 -9.33 16.26
C PRO A 123 8.87 -8.56 17.28
N TRP A 124 8.78 -8.98 18.54
CA TRP A 124 9.60 -8.45 19.65
C TRP A 124 9.40 -6.95 19.92
N GLN A 125 8.16 -6.46 19.77
CA GLN A 125 7.80 -5.06 20.02
C GLN A 125 8.54 -4.06 19.11
N ASN A 126 9.03 -4.51 17.96
CA ASN A 126 9.70 -3.65 17.00
C ASN A 126 8.68 -2.95 16.10
N SER A 127 8.84 -1.64 15.92
CA SER A 127 8.08 -0.89 14.92
C SER A 127 8.59 -1.24 13.52
N GLY A 128 7.67 -1.58 12.62
CA GLY A 128 7.98 -1.74 11.20
C GLY A 128 7.83 -0.44 10.42
N PRO A 129 8.00 -0.51 9.08
CA PRO A 129 7.73 0.60 8.17
C PRO A 129 6.28 1.10 8.28
N VAL A 130 6.10 2.41 8.04
CA VAL A 130 4.80 3.07 8.01
C VAL A 130 4.66 3.77 6.66
N SER A 131 3.55 3.55 5.96
CA SER A 131 3.27 4.24 4.70
C SER A 131 2.95 5.72 4.95
N ARG A 132 3.04 6.53 3.89
CA ARG A 132 2.48 7.88 3.92
C ARG A 132 0.95 7.81 4.00
N PHE A 133 0.33 8.92 4.38
CA PHE A 133 -1.11 9.06 4.23
C PHE A 133 -1.47 9.20 2.75
N GLU A 134 -2.51 8.49 2.35
CA GLU A 134 -3.10 8.53 1.03
C GLU A 134 -4.54 8.99 1.13
N ARG A 135 -4.98 9.74 0.12
CA ARG A 135 -6.32 10.30 0.08
C ARG A 135 -7.27 9.26 -0.49
N ALA A 136 -8.43 9.13 0.15
CA ALA A 136 -9.55 8.38 -0.38
C ALA A 136 -10.78 9.29 -0.46
N ILE A 137 -11.59 9.07 -1.48
CA ILE A 137 -12.88 9.72 -1.66
C ILE A 137 -13.92 8.62 -1.75
N LEU A 138 -15.03 8.78 -1.04
CA LEU A 138 -16.15 7.87 -1.12
C LEU A 138 -17.44 8.67 -1.19
N GLU A 139 -18.20 8.50 -2.26
CA GLU A 139 -19.51 9.14 -2.39
C GLU A 139 -20.50 8.60 -1.37
N ALA A 140 -21.64 9.26 -1.22
CA ALA A 140 -22.74 8.78 -0.40
C ALA A 140 -23.16 7.37 -0.85
N ASP A 141 -23.39 6.46 0.10
CA ASP A 141 -23.83 5.07 -0.14
C ASP A 141 -22.87 4.21 -0.98
N HIS A 142 -21.66 4.69 -1.27
CA HIS A 142 -20.63 3.93 -1.97
C HIS A 142 -19.72 3.18 -0.99
N ALA A 143 -19.07 2.13 -1.49
CA ALA A 143 -18.11 1.33 -0.75
C ALA A 143 -16.91 0.94 -1.62
N PHE A 144 -15.78 0.65 -0.99
CA PHE A 144 -14.65 -0.05 -1.60
C PHE A 144 -14.07 -1.08 -0.64
N GLU A 145 -13.23 -1.97 -1.18
CA GLU A 145 -12.44 -2.92 -0.41
C GLU A 145 -10.96 -2.53 -0.41
N ILE A 146 -10.29 -2.74 0.73
CA ILE A 146 -8.84 -2.76 0.84
C ILE A 146 -8.45 -4.21 1.12
N ASP A 147 -7.71 -4.80 0.19
CA ASP A 147 -7.30 -6.19 0.25
C ASP A 147 -5.80 -6.33 0.55
N CYS A 148 -5.34 -7.58 0.61
CA CYS A 148 -3.94 -7.85 0.82
C CYS A 148 -3.06 -7.33 -0.34
N GLU A 149 -3.52 -7.42 -1.59
CA GLU A 149 -2.76 -6.99 -2.77
C GLU A 149 -2.40 -5.50 -2.67
N GLU A 150 -3.38 -4.66 -2.36
CA GLU A 150 -3.19 -3.25 -2.09
C GLU A 150 -2.18 -3.04 -0.95
N ILE A 151 -2.31 -3.78 0.16
CA ILE A 151 -1.43 -3.65 1.32
C ILE A 151 0.02 -3.97 0.96
N ALA A 152 0.33 -5.08 0.30
CA ALA A 152 1.74 -5.36 -0.02
C ALA A 152 2.27 -4.48 -1.15
N ALA A 153 1.43 -3.98 -2.07
CA ALA A 153 1.88 -2.98 -3.04
C ALA A 153 2.47 -1.73 -2.34
N LYS A 154 1.99 -1.36 -1.15
CA LYS A 154 2.55 -0.24 -0.37
C LYS A 154 3.96 -0.48 0.19
N PHE A 155 4.36 -1.73 0.35
CA PHE A 155 5.63 -2.10 0.97
C PHE A 155 6.55 -2.90 0.05
N SER A 156 6.10 -3.20 -1.17
CA SER A 156 6.91 -3.81 -2.20
C SER A 156 7.91 -2.77 -2.71
N ARG A 157 9.19 -3.15 -2.76
CA ARG A 157 10.18 -2.35 -3.49
C ARG A 157 9.96 -2.56 -4.99
N PRO A 158 10.12 -1.52 -5.83
CA PRO A 158 10.33 -1.74 -7.24
C PRO A 158 11.52 -2.69 -7.39
N SER A 159 11.32 -3.86 -7.98
CA SER A 159 12.45 -4.70 -8.36
C SER A 159 13.29 -3.88 -9.36
N SER A 160 14.58 -3.69 -9.07
CA SER A 160 15.53 -3.11 -10.03
C SER A 160 15.70 -3.95 -11.30
N ASP A 161 15.04 -5.10 -11.35
CA ASP A 161 14.94 -6.01 -12.47
C ASP A 161 13.45 -6.22 -12.78
N SER A 162 12.95 -5.64 -13.89
CA SER A 162 11.52 -5.59 -14.24
C SER A 162 10.99 -6.91 -14.83
N SER A 163 11.73 -8.02 -14.65
CA SER A 163 11.47 -9.29 -15.31
C SER A 163 10.75 -10.33 -14.44
N THR A 164 10.58 -10.06 -13.14
CA THR A 164 9.82 -10.94 -12.24
C THR A 164 8.87 -10.13 -11.34
N PRO A 165 7.55 -10.26 -11.52
CA PRO A 165 6.59 -9.81 -10.50
C PRO A 165 6.98 -10.52 -9.20
N THR A 166 7.29 -9.77 -8.13
CA THR A 166 7.48 -10.39 -6.81
C THR A 166 6.16 -11.10 -6.47
N PRO A 167 6.12 -12.44 -6.43
CA PRO A 167 4.88 -13.16 -6.24
C PRO A 167 4.32 -12.79 -4.87
N PHE A 168 3.04 -12.47 -4.84
CA PHE A 168 2.31 -12.10 -3.64
C PHE A 168 2.18 -13.32 -2.69
N PRO A 169 2.58 -13.26 -1.40
CA PRO A 169 3.83 -12.65 -0.89
C PRO A 169 4.34 -13.20 0.47
N VAL A 170 5.52 -12.66 0.82
CA VAL A 170 5.97 -12.25 2.17
C VAL A 170 4.82 -12.08 3.18
N PHE A 171 4.96 -12.68 4.36
CA PHE A 171 4.00 -12.55 5.45
C PHE A 171 4.02 -11.13 6.05
N LEU A 172 2.89 -10.43 5.95
CA LEU A 172 2.69 -9.07 6.48
C LEU A 172 1.62 -9.06 7.55
N LYS A 173 1.87 -8.35 8.65
CA LYS A 173 0.86 -8.06 9.65
C LYS A 173 1.05 -6.66 10.22
N GLY A 174 -0.04 -6.01 10.58
CA GLY A 174 0.01 -4.62 11.01
C GLY A 174 -1.36 -4.00 11.23
N PHE A 175 -1.41 -2.69 11.07
CA PHE A 175 -2.62 -1.90 11.23
C PHE A 175 -2.83 -0.96 10.04
N LEU A 176 -4.05 -0.93 9.52
CA LEU A 176 -4.58 0.14 8.69
C LEU A 176 -5.16 1.21 9.61
N LEU A 177 -4.73 2.45 9.40
CA LEU A 177 -5.26 3.62 10.08
C LEU A 177 -6.09 4.43 9.10
N ILE A 178 -7.34 4.72 9.44
CA ILE A 178 -8.21 5.63 8.69
C ILE A 178 -8.58 6.82 9.59
N VAL A 179 -8.50 8.02 9.03
CA VAL A 179 -8.95 9.26 9.68
C VAL A 179 -9.94 9.99 8.76
N SER A 180 -11.14 10.25 9.28
CA SER A 180 -12.27 10.74 8.48
C SER A 180 -13.01 11.89 9.18
N PRO A 181 -13.50 12.90 8.44
CA PRO A 181 -14.36 13.96 8.98
C PRO A 181 -15.79 13.47 9.27
N VAL A 182 -16.21 12.37 8.65
CA VAL A 182 -17.52 11.74 8.80
C VAL A 182 -17.38 10.30 9.27
N GLU A 183 -18.43 9.77 9.88
CA GLU A 183 -18.48 8.37 10.30
C GLU A 183 -18.58 7.48 9.06
N LEU A 184 -17.71 6.48 8.99
CA LEU A 184 -17.67 5.40 8.01
C LEU A 184 -18.06 4.09 8.68
N ASP A 185 -18.68 3.22 7.92
CA ASP A 185 -18.95 1.83 8.31
C ASP A 185 -17.79 0.97 7.80
N ILE A 186 -17.11 0.28 8.71
CA ILE A 186 -15.92 -0.52 8.38
C ILE A 186 -16.08 -1.93 8.93
N THR A 187 -15.91 -2.91 8.04
CA THR A 187 -15.94 -4.33 8.38
C THR A 187 -14.68 -5.00 7.85
N ALA A 188 -13.96 -5.72 8.70
CA ALA A 188 -12.82 -6.54 8.33
C ALA A 188 -13.21 -8.01 8.33
N VAL A 189 -12.85 -8.71 7.26
CA VAL A 189 -12.99 -10.16 7.13
C VAL A 189 -11.61 -10.78 7.13
N TYR A 190 -11.35 -11.68 8.08
CA TYR A 190 -10.11 -12.42 8.19
C TYR A 190 -10.34 -13.85 7.76
N THR A 191 -9.55 -14.34 6.82
CA THR A 191 -9.55 -15.73 6.41
C THR A 191 -8.16 -16.33 6.60
N ALA A 192 -8.13 -17.58 7.06
CA ALA A 192 -6.90 -18.35 7.17
C ALA A 192 -7.13 -19.75 6.63
N ARG A 193 -6.17 -20.27 5.87
CA ARG A 193 -6.17 -21.64 5.36
C ARG A 193 -4.91 -22.35 5.83
N GLY A 194 -5.08 -23.33 6.71
CA GLY A 194 -4.00 -24.22 7.14
C GLY A 194 -3.62 -25.23 6.04
N SER A 195 -2.42 -25.81 6.16
CA SER A 195 -1.91 -26.84 5.23
C SER A 195 -2.78 -28.10 5.18
N GLY A 196 -3.52 -28.41 6.25
CA GLY A 196 -4.46 -29.53 6.34
C GLY A 196 -5.88 -29.25 5.80
N GLY A 197 -6.10 -28.13 5.09
CA GLY A 197 -7.40 -27.81 4.49
C GLY A 197 -8.43 -27.18 5.45
N VAL A 198 -8.07 -26.94 6.71
CA VAL A 198 -8.93 -26.20 7.64
C VAL A 198 -8.87 -24.72 7.27
N SER A 199 -10.03 -24.18 6.90
CA SER A 199 -10.24 -22.76 6.68
C SER A 199 -11.02 -22.17 7.86
N THR A 200 -10.54 -21.09 8.43
CA THR A 200 -11.28 -20.29 9.42
C THR A 200 -11.62 -18.94 8.84
N MET A 201 -12.76 -18.39 9.25
CA MET A 201 -13.21 -17.05 8.91
C MET A 201 -13.61 -16.32 10.20
N ASP A 202 -13.21 -15.06 10.32
CA ASP A 202 -13.64 -14.16 11.38
C ASP A 202 -14.07 -12.82 10.76
N VAL A 203 -15.06 -12.17 11.37
CA VAL A 203 -15.62 -10.90 10.88
C VAL A 203 -15.67 -9.91 12.03
N GLU A 204 -15.03 -8.76 11.86
CA GLU A 204 -14.91 -7.72 12.86
C GLU A 204 -15.53 -6.41 12.33
N ILE A 205 -16.50 -5.86 13.08
CA ILE A 205 -17.02 -4.52 12.83
C ILE A 205 -16.15 -3.52 13.59
N ILE A 206 -15.54 -2.58 12.88
CA ILE A 206 -14.56 -1.65 13.44
C ILE A 206 -15.26 -0.39 13.92
N GLN A 207 -15.27 -0.20 15.24
CA GLN A 207 -15.90 0.97 15.87
C GLN A 207 -15.02 2.24 15.74
N PRO A 208 -15.63 3.40 15.47
CA PRO A 208 -14.90 4.66 15.43
C PRO A 208 -14.42 5.08 16.81
N ARG A 209 -13.23 5.69 16.86
CA ARG A 209 -12.82 6.54 17.98
C ARG A 209 -13.02 8.00 17.61
N LYS A 210 -13.83 8.72 18.39
CA LYS A 210 -13.97 10.17 18.26
C LYS A 210 -12.64 10.83 18.63
N GLN A 211 -12.18 11.75 17.79
CA GLN A 211 -10.98 12.54 17.99
C GLN A 211 -11.38 13.94 18.42
N GLU A 212 -10.79 14.44 19.50
CA GLU A 212 -10.94 15.85 19.91
C GLU A 212 -10.01 16.78 19.13
N GLN A 213 -8.97 16.24 18.48
CA GLN A 213 -7.94 16.99 17.76
C GLN A 213 -7.98 16.74 16.25
N VAL A 214 -7.75 17.82 15.49
CA VAL A 214 -7.60 17.82 14.03
C VAL A 214 -6.33 17.04 13.65
N VAL A 215 -6.48 15.87 13.02
CA VAL A 215 -5.32 15.17 12.43
C VAL A 215 -5.03 15.79 11.06
N ILE A 216 -3.99 16.61 10.99
CA ILE A 216 -3.48 17.10 9.71
C ILE A 216 -2.74 15.94 9.03
N ALA A 217 -3.45 15.19 8.18
CA ALA A 217 -2.79 14.33 7.21
C ALA A 217 -2.18 15.23 6.13
N GLU A 218 -0.85 15.22 5.97
CA GLU A 218 -0.22 15.82 4.79
C GLU A 218 -0.35 14.81 3.66
N ILE A 219 -1.36 14.98 2.83
CA ILE A 219 -1.62 14.09 1.70
C ILE A 219 -1.19 14.80 0.42
N PRO A 220 -0.39 14.14 -0.45
CA PRO A 220 -0.16 14.64 -1.80
C PRO A 220 -1.52 14.84 -2.50
N ALA A 221 -1.71 15.99 -3.14
CA ALA A 221 -3.01 16.33 -3.72
C ALA A 221 -3.32 15.55 -5.02
N GLU A 222 -2.35 14.85 -5.58
CA GLU A 222 -2.53 14.00 -6.76
C GLU A 222 -2.92 12.58 -6.34
N ILE A 223 -4.07 12.13 -6.86
CA ILE A 223 -4.44 10.72 -6.91
C ILE A 223 -3.57 10.13 -8.04
N PRO A 224 -2.78 9.06 -7.82
CA PRO A 224 -2.11 8.39 -8.92
C PRO A 224 -3.16 7.99 -9.94
N THR A 225 -3.11 8.57 -11.13
CA THR A 225 -3.80 8.04 -12.30
C THR A 225 -2.96 6.86 -12.77
N ASP A 226 -3.54 5.66 -12.72
CA ASP A 226 -2.97 4.47 -13.39
C ASP A 226 -2.76 4.72 -14.88
#